data_AF-A0A2K3K046-F1
#
_entry.id   AF-A0A2K3K046-F1
#
_cell.length_a   1.000
_cell.length_b   1.000
_cell.length_c   1.000
_cell.angle_alpha   90.00
_cell.angle_beta   90.00
_cell.angle_gamma   90.00
#
_symmetry.space_group_name_H-M   'P 1'
#
loop_
_entity.id
_entity.type
_entity.pdbx_description
1 polymer ?
#
loop_
_entity_poly.entity_id
_entity_poly.type
_entity_poly.pdbx_seq_one_letter_code
_entity_poly.pdbx_strand_id
1 'polypeptide(L)' 'MNPSWQQGKLREFCKEKGIHVSAWSALGAYKVTWGSGAVVENQILQDIAAAKGKTTAQTLLNSLTSAYVDRYGH' A
#
# COMPACT_ATOMS: atom_id res chain seq x y z
N MET A 1 -2.32 3.06 -5.21
CA MET A 1 -3.00 2.33 -4.12
C MET A 1 -2.18 2.53 -2.85
N ASN A 2 -2.80 2.92 -1.73
CA ASN A 2 -2.14 3.10 -0.42
C ASN A 2 -3.21 2.91 0.69
N PRO A 3 -2.87 2.88 1.99
CA PRO A 3 -3.85 2.65 3.06
C PRO A 3 -5.02 3.63 3.09
N SER A 4 -4.80 4.88 2.71
CA SER A 4 -5.85 5.91 2.58
C SER A 4 -6.69 5.75 1.31
N TRP A 5 -6.19 5.02 0.30
CA TRP A 5 -6.90 4.76 -0.95
C TRP A 5 -6.61 3.36 -1.52
N GLN A 6 -7.36 2.37 -1.01
CA GLN A 6 -7.12 0.94 -1.25
C GLN A 6 -7.73 0.42 -2.56
N GLN A 7 -8.58 1.20 -3.24
CA GLN A 7 -9.19 0.87 -4.54
C GLN A 7 -9.89 -0.51 -4.60
N GLY A 8 -10.60 -0.91 -3.54
CA GLY A 8 -11.22 -2.25 -3.41
C GLY A 8 -12.08 -2.67 -4.61
N LYS A 9 -13.05 -1.85 -5.00
CA LYS A 9 -13.95 -2.13 -6.14
C LYS A 9 -13.20 -2.30 -7.46
N LEU A 10 -12.21 -1.43 -7.74
CA LEU A 10 -11.41 -1.53 -8.97
C LEU A 10 -10.57 -2.81 -8.99
N ARG A 11 -10.00 -3.18 -7.83
CA ARG A 11 -9.23 -4.42 -7.71
C ARG A 11 -10.08 -5.66 -7.95
N GLU A 12 -11.32 -5.67 -7.47
CA GLU A 12 -12.28 -6.76 -7.72
C GLU A 12 -12.62 -6.85 -9.21
N PHE A 13 -12.99 -5.73 -9.83
CA PHE A 13 -13.25 -5.67 -11.26
C PHE A 13 -12.05 -6.14 -12.10
N CYS A 14 -10.86 -5.62 -11.85
CA CYS A 14 -9.65 -6.03 -12.58
C CYS A 14 -9.35 -7.51 -12.37
N LYS A 15 -9.57 -8.05 -11.17
CA LYS A 15 -9.42 -9.48 -10.88
C LYS A 15 -10.36 -10.33 -11.73
N GLU A 16 -11.64 -10.01 -11.79
CA GLU A 16 -12.64 -10.72 -12.60
C GLU A 16 -12.28 -10.73 -14.09
N LYS A 17 -11.52 -9.73 -14.54
CA LYS A 17 -11.08 -9.58 -15.93
C LYS A 17 -9.66 -10.08 -16.19
N GLY A 18 -8.96 -10.62 -15.19
CA GLY A 18 -7.56 -11.04 -15.33
C GLY A 18 -6.57 -9.89 -15.57
N ILE A 19 -6.92 -8.67 -15.19
CA ILE A 19 -6.10 -7.47 -15.38
C ILE A 19 -5.18 -7.27 -14.17
N HIS A 20 -3.87 -7.15 -14.42
CA HIS A 20 -2.89 -6.81 -13.39
C HIS A 20 -3.02 -5.34 -12.96
N VAL A 21 -3.00 -5.08 -11.65
CA VAL A 21 -3.08 -3.74 -11.08
C VAL A 21 -1.76 -3.38 -10.41
N SER A 22 -1.14 -2.29 -10.85
CA SER A 22 0.07 -1.75 -10.23
C SER A 22 -0.27 -0.51 -9.39
N ALA A 23 0.34 -0.41 -8.21
CA ALA A 23 0.09 0.68 -7.28
C ALA A 23 0.98 1.89 -7.59
N TRP A 24 0.41 2.93 -8.20
CA TRP A 24 1.08 4.23 -8.30
C TRP A 24 1.00 5.02 -6.97
N SER A 25 2.06 5.78 -6.68
CA SER A 25 2.21 6.59 -5.46
C SER A 25 1.88 5.84 -4.18
N ALA A 26 2.48 4.64 -4.03
CA ALA A 26 2.26 3.74 -2.88
C ALA A 26 2.52 4.40 -1.52
N LEU A 27 3.46 5.36 -1.47
CA LEU A 27 3.80 6.12 -0.27
C LEU A 27 3.02 7.43 -0.13
N GLY A 28 1.95 7.63 -0.90
CA GLY A 28 1.10 8.82 -0.78
C GLY A 28 1.72 10.11 -1.34
N ALA A 29 2.60 10.01 -2.36
CA ALA A 29 3.34 11.15 -2.89
C ALA A 29 4.19 11.84 -1.81
N TYR A 30 4.90 11.03 -1.02
CA TYR A 30 5.74 11.53 0.07
C TYR A 30 6.85 12.45 -0.44
N LYS A 31 6.99 13.63 0.17
CA LYS A 31 8.02 14.65 -0.10
C LYS A 31 8.03 15.28 -1.50
N VAL A 32 6.96 15.13 -2.29
CA VAL A 32 6.78 15.94 -3.51
C VAL A 32 5.90 17.16 -3.22
N THR A 33 6.09 18.24 -3.98
CA THR A 33 5.49 19.57 -3.71
C THR A 33 3.97 19.59 -3.68
N TRP A 34 3.31 18.70 -4.41
CA TRP A 34 1.85 18.56 -4.45
C TRP A 34 1.32 17.40 -3.58
N GLY A 35 2.20 16.72 -2.85
CA GLY A 35 1.89 15.53 -2.08
C GLY A 35 1.66 15.79 -0.59
N SER A 36 1.45 14.71 0.16
CA SER A 36 1.22 14.76 1.61
C SER A 36 2.01 13.67 2.35
N GLY A 37 2.45 13.99 3.56
CA GLY A 37 3.05 13.06 4.51
C GLY A 37 2.05 12.09 5.17
N ALA A 38 0.75 12.32 5.03
CA ALA A 38 -0.29 11.68 5.82
C ALA A 38 -0.27 10.13 5.85
N VAL A 39 0.28 9.50 4.82
CA VAL A 39 0.42 8.03 4.75
C VAL A 39 1.70 7.54 5.45
N VAL A 40 2.84 8.21 5.22
CA VAL A 40 4.14 7.79 5.78
C VAL A 40 4.31 8.23 7.23
N GLU A 41 3.71 9.35 7.59
CA GLU A 41 3.80 9.99 8.91
C GLU A 41 2.64 9.59 9.84
N ASN A 42 1.83 8.62 9.42
CA ASN A 42 0.74 8.10 10.24
C ASN A 42 1.29 7.33 11.45
N GLN A 43 0.93 7.76 12.67
CA GLN A 43 1.44 7.18 13.91
C GLN A 43 1.17 5.68 14.03
N ILE A 44 -0.03 5.22 13.67
CA ILE A 44 -0.39 3.79 13.73
C ILE A 44 0.55 2.98 12.81
N LEU A 45 0.84 3.49 11.61
CA LEU A 45 1.74 2.81 10.69
C LEU A 45 3.20 2.83 11.16
N GLN A 46 3.63 3.91 11.83
CA GLN A 46 4.95 3.99 12.46
C GLN A 46 5.09 3.01 13.61
N ASP A 47 4.08 2.89 14.47
CA ASP A 47 4.08 1.96 15.61
C ASP A 47 4.13 0.50 15.11
N ILE A 48 3.36 0.17 14.08
CA ILE A 48 3.42 -1.15 13.42
C ILE A 48 4.81 -1.40 12.82
N ALA A 49 5.41 -0.39 12.19
CA ALA A 49 6.72 -0.53 11.58
C ALA A 49 7.81 -0.74 12.65
N ALA A 50 7.76 0.03 13.74
CA ALA A 50 8.66 -0.10 14.88
C ALA A 50 8.55 -1.47 15.55
N ALA A 51 7.31 -1.94 15.83
CA ALA A 51 7.07 -3.27 16.39
C ALA A 51 7.60 -4.42 15.50
N LYS A 52 7.71 -4.18 14.19
CA LYS A 52 8.23 -5.14 13.20
C LYS A 52 9.71 -4.92 12.86
N GLY A 53 10.39 -3.94 13.45
CA GLY A 53 11.78 -3.58 13.10
C GLY A 53 11.95 -3.12 11.65
N LYS A 54 10.95 -2.46 11.08
CA LYS A 54 10.91 -2.00 9.68
C LYS A 54 10.66 -0.50 9.58
N THR A 55 10.88 0.06 8.39
CA THR A 55 10.43 1.42 8.06
C THR A 55 8.95 1.43 7.68
N THR A 56 8.27 2.57 7.87
CA THR A 56 6.88 2.74 7.40
C THR A 56 6.74 2.45 5.91
N ALA A 57 7.71 2.87 5.10
CA ALA A 57 7.74 2.60 3.67
C ALA A 57 7.79 1.08 3.36
N GLN A 58 8.62 0.32 4.06
CA GLN A 58 8.66 -1.15 3.91
C GLN A 58 7.34 -1.80 4.34
N THR A 59 6.72 -1.35 5.43
CA THR A 59 5.41 -1.84 5.88
C THR A 59 4.34 -1.58 4.83
N LEU A 60 4.33 -0.39 4.22
CA LEU A 60 3.41 -0.01 3.14
C LEU A 60 3.60 -0.89 1.90
N LEU A 61 4.82 -1.03 1.41
CA LEU A 61 5.11 -1.87 0.24
C LEU A 61 4.76 -3.33 0.48
N ASN A 62 5.08 -3.87 1.67
CA ASN A 62 4.73 -5.25 2.02
C ASN A 62 3.21 -5.46 2.01
N SER A 63 2.41 -4.50 2.48
CA SER A 63 0.95 -4.65 2.45
C SER A 63 0.38 -4.74 1.03
N LEU A 64 1.02 -4.10 0.05
CA LEU A 64 0.64 -4.18 -1.36
C LEU A 64 1.00 -5.54 -1.96
N THR A 65 2.14 -6.12 -1.58
CA THR A 65 2.58 -7.43 -2.06
C THR A 65 1.87 -8.58 -1.33
N SER A 66 1.56 -8.47 -0.04
CA SER A 66 0.77 -9.49 0.67
C SER A 66 -0.62 -9.62 0.06
N ALA A 67 -1.23 -8.51 -0.36
CA ALA A 67 -2.47 -8.53 -1.12
C ALA A 67 -2.38 -9.27 -2.48
N TYR A 68 -1.17 -9.48 -3.00
CA TYR A 68 -0.86 -10.28 -4.19
C TYR A 68 -0.54 -11.74 -3.80
N VAL A 69 0.31 -11.95 -2.79
CA VAL A 69 0.76 -13.28 -2.33
C VAL A 69 -0.37 -14.08 -1.67
N ASP A 70 -1.19 -13.47 -0.80
CA ASP A 70 -2.35 -14.12 -0.15
C ASP A 70 -3.44 -14.53 -1.16
N ARG A 71 -3.26 -14.21 -2.45
CA ARG A 71 -4.26 -14.39 -3.52
C ARG A 71 -3.75 -15.19 -4.72
N TYR A 72 -2.44 -15.36 -4.90
CA TYR A 72 -1.81 -16.14 -5.98
C TYR A 72 -0.70 -17.10 -5.51
N GLY A 73 -0.29 -17.03 -4.25
CA GLY A 73 0.54 -18.06 -3.64
C GLY A 73 -0.32 -19.27 -3.31
N HIS A 74 0.07 -20.43 -3.84
CA HIS A 74 -0.47 -21.73 -3.46
C HIS A 74 -0.28 -22.02 -1.97
#